data_AF-A0A957FDR1-F1
#
_entry.id   AF-A0A957FDR1-F1
#
_cell.length_a   1.000
_cell.length_b   1.000
_cell.length_c   1.000
_cell.angle_alpha   90.00
_cell.angle_beta   90.00
_cell.angle_gamma   90.00
#
_symmetry.space_group_name_H-M   'P 1'
#
loop_
_entity.id
_entity.type
_entity.pdbx_description
1 polymer ?
#
loop_
_entity_poly.entity_id
_entity_poly.type
_entity_poly.pdbx_seq_one_letter_code
_entity_poly.pdbx_strand_id
1 'polypeptide(L)'
;MNTDGSFYLGRIFNAETAETIADPLHYDPADLTTHAVIVGMTGSGKTGLCLDLMEEAALNRVPALMIDPKGDITNALLHFPELRPADFEPWINPDAARRDGQSVPEAAAATANLWRGGLAQWAITPERIQALADSVQFAIYTPGSDAGLPVSILASLKAPDIPWDSNKELLREKISGTVTALLGLIGLKNVDPVRSREHILLANIFEHAWSRAQDLDLGELIMQTQAPPFEKLGVFDVNRFFPEKDRFELA
;
A
#
# COMPACT_ATOMS: atom_id res chain seq x y z
N MET A 1 -9.42 17.97 22.04
CA MET A 1 -8.47 18.99 21.50
C MET A 1 -8.97 19.40 20.12
N ASN A 2 -9.21 20.70 19.88
CA ASN A 2 -9.49 21.21 18.54
C ASN A 2 -8.16 21.60 17.90
N THR A 3 -7.85 21.10 16.71
CA THR A 3 -6.56 21.34 16.03
C THR A 3 -6.64 22.39 14.92
N ASP A 4 -7.85 22.89 14.59
CA ASP A 4 -8.07 23.97 13.62
C ASP A 4 -7.27 23.83 12.31
N GLY A 5 -7.24 22.63 11.74
CA GLY A 5 -6.50 22.35 10.50
C GLY A 5 -5.03 21.95 10.69
N SER A 6 -4.44 22.20 11.86
CA SER A 6 -3.05 21.80 12.17
C SER A 6 -2.94 20.34 12.59
N PHE A 7 -1.72 19.80 12.57
CA PHE A 7 -1.40 18.46 13.04
C PHE A 7 -0.81 18.51 14.44
N TYR A 8 -1.45 17.82 15.39
CA TYR A 8 -0.91 17.65 16.74
C TYR A 8 0.24 16.62 16.75
N LEU A 9 1.44 17.04 17.17
CA LEU A 9 2.65 16.19 17.23
C LEU A 9 3.19 15.98 18.65
N GLY A 10 2.33 16.06 19.66
CA GLY A 10 2.72 15.88 21.05
C GLY A 10 3.04 17.19 21.76
N ARG A 11 4.16 17.23 22.49
CA ARG A 11 4.60 18.37 23.32
C ARG A 11 6.09 18.57 23.16
N ILE A 12 6.55 19.80 23.32
CA ILE A 12 7.99 20.11 23.28
C ILE A 12 8.65 19.49 24.51
N PHE A 13 9.74 18.74 24.30
CA PHE A 13 10.56 18.19 25.37
C PHE A 13 11.68 19.17 25.74
N ASN A 14 11.74 19.57 27.01
CA ASN A 14 12.83 20.38 27.54
C ASN A 14 13.97 19.47 28.00
N ALA A 15 15.11 19.53 27.31
CA ALA A 15 16.28 18.71 27.61
C ALA A 15 16.98 19.06 28.93
N GLU A 16 16.83 20.30 29.44
CA GLU A 16 17.45 20.72 30.70
C GLU A 16 16.70 20.19 31.91
N THR A 17 15.36 20.21 31.85
CA THR A 17 14.50 19.72 32.94
C THR A 17 14.12 18.25 32.78
N ALA A 18 14.36 17.67 31.60
CA ALA A 18 13.90 16.33 31.20
C ALA A 18 12.37 16.16 31.31
N GLU A 19 11.62 17.23 31.08
CA GLU A 19 10.16 17.28 31.18
C GLU A 19 9.52 17.79 29.88
N THR A 20 8.25 17.44 29.66
CA THR A 20 7.48 18.02 28.56
C THR A 20 6.89 19.36 28.96
N ILE A 21 6.96 20.33 28.05
CA ILE A 21 6.26 21.61 28.18
C ILE A 21 4.77 21.34 27.93
N ALA A 22 3.89 21.91 28.75
CA ALA A 22 2.46 21.60 28.70
C ALA A 22 1.81 21.94 27.34
N ASP A 23 2.33 22.95 26.66
CA ASP A 23 1.79 23.44 25.39
C ASP A 23 1.93 22.38 24.28
N PRO A 24 0.82 22.06 23.59
CA PRO A 24 0.84 21.12 22.48
C PRO A 24 1.66 21.67 21.31
N LEU A 25 2.45 20.79 20.68
CA LEU A 25 3.12 21.10 19.42
C LEU A 25 2.14 20.90 18.27
N HIS A 26 1.82 21.99 17.59
CA HIS A 26 1.03 21.97 16.37
C HIS A 26 1.94 22.22 15.16
N TYR A 27 1.76 21.41 14.12
CA TYR A 27 2.52 21.45 12.88
C TYR A 27 1.62 21.88 11.72
N ASP A 28 2.14 22.73 10.83
CA ASP A 28 1.41 23.21 9.66
C ASP A 28 1.47 22.16 8.53
N PRO A 29 0.34 21.54 8.15
CA PRO A 29 0.34 20.53 7.08
C PRO A 29 0.73 21.10 5.71
N ALA A 30 0.68 22.42 5.49
CA ALA A 30 1.10 23.03 4.24
C ALA A 30 2.59 22.74 3.91
N ASP A 31 3.42 22.55 4.94
CA ASP A 31 4.83 22.20 4.79
C ASP A 31 5.04 20.79 4.17
N LEU A 32 4.03 19.90 4.24
CA LEU A 32 4.08 18.54 3.70
C LEU A 32 3.72 18.45 2.22
N THR A 33 3.39 19.57 1.56
CA THR A 33 2.97 19.59 0.15
C THR A 33 4.11 19.36 -0.85
N THR A 34 5.36 19.31 -0.38
CA THR A 34 6.52 18.99 -1.21
C THR A 34 7.02 17.57 -0.92
N HIS A 35 7.94 17.41 0.04
CA HIS A 35 8.50 16.14 0.45
C HIS A 35 8.93 16.22 1.92
N ALA A 36 8.72 15.14 2.67
CA ALA A 36 9.23 14.99 4.03
C ALA A 36 10.10 13.73 4.15
N VAL A 37 11.13 13.78 5.00
CA VAL A 37 12.01 12.65 5.28
C VAL A 37 12.16 12.51 6.79
N ILE A 38 11.83 11.32 7.32
CA ILE A 38 11.97 10.99 8.74
C ILE A 38 13.14 10.02 8.91
N VAL A 39 14.15 10.42 9.68
CA VAL A 39 15.37 9.64 9.92
C VAL A 39 15.53 9.28 11.40
N GLY A 40 16.15 8.15 11.70
CA GLY A 40 16.36 7.67 13.06
C GLY A 40 16.67 6.17 13.14
N MET A 41 17.28 5.74 14.23
CA MET A 41 17.62 4.32 14.46
C MET A 41 16.38 3.47 14.79
N THR A 42 16.47 2.14 14.74
CA THR A 42 15.37 1.27 15.18
C THR A 42 15.00 1.56 16.63
N GLY A 43 13.70 1.62 16.94
CA GLY A 43 13.21 1.99 18.28
C GLY A 43 13.19 3.49 18.57
N SER A 44 13.64 4.36 17.67
CA SER A 44 13.64 5.82 17.87
C SER A 44 12.28 6.50 17.68
N GLY A 45 11.19 5.75 17.51
CA GLY A 45 9.85 6.31 17.33
C GLY A 45 9.46 6.74 15.90
N LYS A 46 10.25 6.44 14.87
CA LYS A 46 9.94 6.83 13.47
C LYS A 46 8.53 6.41 13.03
N THR A 47 8.19 5.13 13.21
CA THR A 47 6.87 4.60 12.83
C THR A 47 5.77 5.30 13.62
N GLY A 48 5.97 5.54 14.92
CA GLY A 48 5.03 6.30 15.76
C GLY A 48 4.78 7.70 15.21
N LEU A 49 5.83 8.46 14.91
CA LEU A 49 5.70 9.79 14.32
C LEU A 49 4.97 9.77 12.97
N CYS A 50 5.23 8.77 12.12
CA CYS A 50 4.49 8.61 10.87
C CYS A 50 3.00 8.34 11.13
N LEU A 51 2.68 7.48 12.09
CA LEU A 51 1.29 7.18 12.45
C LEU A 51 0.58 8.42 12.99
N ASP A 52 1.22 9.17 13.91
CA ASP A 52 0.67 10.42 14.44
C ASP A 52 0.35 11.39 13.30
N LEU A 53 1.29 11.60 12.36
CA LEU A 53 1.07 12.45 11.19
C LEU A 53 -0.10 11.97 10.32
N MET A 54 -0.23 10.65 10.11
CA MET A 54 -1.32 10.09 9.29
C MET A 54 -2.68 10.15 9.98
N GLU A 55 -2.73 9.98 11.31
CA GLU A 55 -3.95 10.14 12.09
C GLU A 55 -4.43 11.60 12.10
N GLU A 56 -3.51 12.55 12.22
CA GLU A 56 -3.83 13.98 12.09
C GLU A 56 -4.28 14.33 10.67
N ALA A 57 -3.65 13.76 9.64
CA ALA A 57 -4.09 13.91 8.26
C ALA A 57 -5.52 13.38 8.05
N ALA A 58 -5.82 12.19 8.60
CA ALA A 58 -7.15 11.59 8.57
C ALA A 58 -8.20 12.48 9.26
N LEU A 59 -7.93 12.97 10.47
CA LEU A 59 -8.80 13.91 11.19
C LEU A 59 -9.09 15.19 10.40
N ASN A 60 -8.14 15.62 9.58
CA ASN A 60 -8.28 16.77 8.66
C ASN A 60 -8.83 16.39 7.27
N ARG A 61 -9.31 15.14 7.10
CA ARG A 61 -9.87 14.60 5.85
C ARG A 61 -8.92 14.65 4.66
N VAL A 62 -7.63 14.52 4.91
CA VAL A 62 -6.61 14.38 3.88
C VAL A 62 -6.43 12.88 3.59
N PRO A 63 -6.71 12.41 2.36
CA PRO A 63 -6.53 11.00 2.02
C PRO A 63 -5.03 10.64 1.99
N ALA A 64 -4.70 9.49 2.57
CA ALA A 64 -3.32 8.98 2.61
C ALA A 64 -3.25 7.54 2.09
N LEU A 65 -2.16 7.24 1.37
CA LEU A 65 -1.78 5.88 1.00
C LEU A 65 -0.47 5.52 1.71
N MET A 66 -0.54 4.51 2.57
CA MET A 66 0.62 4.02 3.31
C MET A 66 1.14 2.73 2.66
N ILE A 67 2.44 2.71 2.32
CA ILE A 67 3.12 1.52 1.80
C ILE A 67 3.89 0.89 2.95
N ASP A 68 3.45 -0.28 3.38
CA ASP A 68 3.99 -0.97 4.55
C ASP A 68 4.73 -2.27 4.18
N PRO A 69 6.04 -2.22 3.93
CA PRO A 69 6.81 -3.42 3.65
C PRO A 69 7.08 -4.28 4.91
N LYS A 70 6.78 -3.79 6.12
CA LYS A 70 7.07 -4.49 7.38
C LYS A 70 5.82 -5.12 8.01
N GLY A 71 4.64 -4.63 7.67
CA GLY A 71 3.36 -5.09 8.20
C GLY A 71 3.04 -4.54 9.60
N ASP A 72 3.75 -3.51 10.08
CA ASP A 72 3.53 -2.93 11.41
C ASP A 72 2.58 -1.72 11.40
N ILE A 73 2.36 -1.08 10.25
CA ILE A 73 1.46 0.07 10.08
C ILE A 73 0.00 -0.36 10.19
N THR A 74 -0.33 -1.61 9.87
CA THR A 74 -1.71 -2.12 10.00
C THR A 74 -2.25 -2.05 11.42
N ASN A 75 -1.39 -1.99 12.43
CA ASN A 75 -1.79 -1.77 13.82
C ASN A 75 -2.47 -0.40 14.04
N ALA A 76 -2.30 0.55 13.12
CA ALA A 76 -3.02 1.82 13.11
C ALA A 76 -4.53 1.66 12.97
N LEU A 77 -5.03 0.47 12.65
CA LEU A 77 -6.47 0.19 12.61
C LEU A 77 -7.04 -0.28 13.94
N LEU A 78 -6.20 -0.44 14.98
CA LEU A 78 -6.62 -0.84 16.32
C LEU A 78 -7.11 0.38 17.13
N HIS A 79 -7.96 1.19 16.51
CA HIS A 79 -8.63 2.30 17.18
C HIS A 79 -9.78 1.74 18.01
N PHE A 80 -9.65 1.81 19.34
CA PHE A 80 -10.68 1.38 20.28
C PHE A 80 -11.23 2.61 21.02
N PRO A 81 -12.30 3.26 20.51
CA PRO A 81 -12.84 4.47 21.13
C PRO A 81 -13.22 4.28 22.60
N GLU A 82 -13.85 3.16 22.93
CA GLU A 82 -14.27 2.86 24.31
C GLU A 82 -13.15 2.31 25.21
N LEU A 83 -12.01 1.92 24.62
CA LEU A 83 -10.86 1.32 25.32
C LEU A 83 -11.29 0.22 26.31
N ARG A 84 -12.18 -0.69 25.92
CA ARG A 84 -12.67 -1.76 26.81
C ARG A 84 -11.66 -2.90 26.82
N PRO A 85 -11.51 -3.62 27.94
CA PRO A 85 -10.69 -4.84 27.97
C PRO A 85 -10.98 -5.81 26.81
N ALA A 86 -12.27 -6.00 26.48
CA ALA A 86 -12.71 -6.88 25.39
C ALA A 86 -12.22 -6.43 24.00
N ASP A 87 -11.92 -5.14 23.79
CA ASP A 87 -11.39 -4.66 22.51
C ASP A 87 -9.91 -5.10 22.34
N PHE A 88 -9.17 -5.23 23.45
CA PHE A 88 -7.76 -5.66 23.46
C PHE A 88 -7.59 -7.18 23.53
N GLU A 89 -8.55 -7.89 24.14
CA GLU A 89 -8.46 -9.33 24.41
C GLU A 89 -8.07 -10.19 23.19
N PRO A 90 -8.62 -10.00 21.97
CA PRO A 90 -8.24 -10.78 20.79
C PRO A 90 -6.78 -10.62 20.38
N TRP A 91 -6.15 -9.53 20.80
CA TRP A 91 -4.78 -9.15 20.42
C TRP A 91 -3.75 -9.49 21.50
N ILE A 92 -4.20 -10.00 22.66
CA ILE A 92 -3.31 -10.46 23.72
C ILE A 92 -2.69 -11.80 23.32
N ASN A 93 -1.36 -11.86 23.38
CA ASN A 93 -0.64 -13.11 23.21
C ASN A 93 -0.80 -13.99 24.47
N PRO A 94 -1.43 -15.18 24.38
CA PRO A 94 -1.70 -16.02 25.55
C PRO A 94 -0.44 -16.55 26.25
N ASP A 95 0.64 -16.79 25.49
CA ASP A 95 1.89 -17.28 26.06
C ASP A 95 2.65 -16.16 26.77
N ALA A 96 2.56 -14.92 26.27
CA ALA A 96 3.12 -13.76 26.97
C ALA A 96 2.40 -13.52 28.31
N ALA A 97 1.07 -13.51 28.30
CA ALA A 97 0.26 -13.38 29.52
C ALA A 97 0.60 -14.47 30.55
N ARG A 98 0.74 -15.73 30.09
CA ARG A 98 1.11 -16.85 30.97
C ARG A 98 2.49 -16.67 31.61
N ARG A 99 3.49 -16.18 30.86
CA ARG A 99 4.84 -15.91 31.40
C ARG A 99 4.83 -14.84 32.49
N ASP A 100 3.94 -13.86 32.36
CA ASP A 100 3.77 -12.78 33.32
C ASP A 100 2.82 -13.18 34.48
N GLY A 101 2.37 -14.44 34.52
CA GLY A 101 1.49 -14.96 35.56
C GLY A 101 0.04 -14.45 35.49
N GLN A 102 -0.37 -13.96 34.32
CA GLN A 102 -1.70 -13.40 34.07
C GLN A 102 -2.53 -14.30 33.15
N SER A 103 -3.85 -14.30 33.35
CA SER A 103 -4.79 -14.78 32.33
C SER A 103 -4.94 -13.77 31.19
N VAL A 104 -5.42 -14.22 30.03
CA VAL A 104 -5.67 -13.35 28.87
C VAL A 104 -6.63 -12.19 29.21
N PRO A 105 -7.77 -12.41 29.91
CA PRO A 105 -8.64 -11.30 30.32
C PRO A 105 -7.99 -10.33 31.30
N GLU A 106 -7.16 -10.80 32.23
CA GLU A 106 -6.43 -9.92 33.15
C GLU A 106 -5.41 -9.05 32.42
N ALA A 107 -4.65 -9.64 31.49
CA ALA A 107 -3.71 -8.91 30.64
C ALA A 107 -4.44 -7.89 29.77
N ALA A 108 -5.58 -8.26 29.17
CA ALA A 108 -6.41 -7.34 28.38
C ALA A 108 -6.91 -6.15 29.20
N ALA A 109 -7.36 -6.39 30.44
CA ALA A 109 -7.78 -5.31 31.34
C ALA A 109 -6.61 -4.41 31.76
N ALA A 110 -5.44 -4.99 32.03
CA ALA A 110 -4.23 -4.22 32.31
C ALA A 110 -3.81 -3.36 31.12
N THR A 111 -3.83 -3.91 29.90
CA THR A 111 -3.55 -3.19 28.65
C THR A 111 -4.55 -2.04 28.45
N ALA A 112 -5.85 -2.29 28.58
CA ALA A 112 -6.87 -1.25 28.45
C ALA A 112 -6.63 -0.07 29.42
N ASN A 113 -6.27 -0.36 30.67
CA ASN A 113 -5.96 0.66 31.67
C ASN A 113 -4.67 1.43 31.35
N LEU A 114 -3.63 0.73 30.88
CA LEU A 114 -2.39 1.34 30.42
C LEU A 114 -2.64 2.34 29.29
N TRP A 115 -3.39 1.93 28.26
CA TRP A 115 -3.74 2.79 27.13
C TRP A 115 -4.59 3.97 27.57
N ARG A 116 -5.63 3.76 28.37
CA ARG A 116 -6.48 4.84 28.90
C ARG A 116 -5.67 5.87 29.69
N GLY A 117 -4.75 5.41 30.55
CA GLY A 117 -3.87 6.28 31.32
C GLY A 117 -2.89 7.06 30.44
N GLY A 118 -2.23 6.37 29.51
CA GLY A 118 -1.29 6.99 28.58
C GLY A 118 -1.94 8.05 27.70
N LEU A 119 -3.05 7.73 27.04
CA LEU A 119 -3.79 8.65 26.18
C LEU A 119 -4.30 9.88 26.95
N ALA A 120 -4.79 9.69 28.18
CA ALA A 120 -5.24 10.78 29.03
C ALA A 120 -4.12 11.78 29.37
N GLN A 121 -2.87 11.32 29.56
CA GLN A 121 -1.72 12.21 29.81
C GLN A 121 -1.46 13.18 28.63
N TRP A 122 -1.83 12.77 27.43
CA TRP A 122 -1.72 13.54 26.18
C TRP A 122 -3.03 14.23 25.78
N ALA A 123 -4.04 14.22 26.66
CA ALA A 123 -5.37 14.79 26.40
C ALA A 123 -6.07 14.19 25.16
N ILE A 124 -5.75 12.93 24.84
CA ILE A 124 -6.45 12.14 23.82
C ILE A 124 -7.62 11.44 24.49
N THR A 125 -8.83 11.85 24.11
CA THR A 125 -10.08 11.36 24.71
C THR A 125 -10.74 10.30 23.83
N PRO A 126 -11.61 9.43 24.39
CA PRO A 126 -12.46 8.52 23.61
C PRO A 126 -13.15 9.17 22.42
N GLU A 127 -13.65 10.39 22.58
CA GLU A 127 -14.35 11.13 21.51
C GLU A 127 -13.41 11.51 20.37
N ARG A 128 -12.13 11.77 20.64
CA ARG A 128 -11.13 12.02 19.58
C ARG A 128 -10.80 10.74 18.81
N ILE A 129 -10.69 9.61 19.50
CA ILE A 129 -10.45 8.31 18.86
C ILE A 129 -11.66 7.94 17.99
N GLN A 130 -12.88 8.19 18.48
CA GLN A 130 -14.10 8.04 17.69
C GLN A 130 -14.10 8.97 16.46
N ALA A 131 -13.74 10.24 16.64
CA ALA A 131 -13.65 11.19 15.52
C ALA A 131 -12.64 10.76 14.47
N LEU A 132 -11.52 10.14 14.87
CA LEU A 132 -10.54 9.56 13.94
C LEU A 132 -11.15 8.40 13.16
N ALA A 133 -11.78 7.44 13.85
CA ALA A 133 -12.44 6.30 13.22
C ALA A 133 -13.52 6.73 12.21
N ASP A 134 -14.23 7.83 12.48
CA ASP A 134 -15.28 8.38 11.62
C ASP A 134 -14.76 9.35 10.53
N SER A 135 -13.49 9.76 10.60
CA SER A 135 -12.95 10.83 9.76
C SER A 135 -12.75 10.41 8.30
N VAL A 136 -12.30 9.17 8.07
CA VAL A 136 -11.96 8.59 6.77
C VAL A 136 -12.28 7.10 6.76
N GLN A 137 -12.39 6.53 5.56
CA GLN A 137 -12.43 5.09 5.42
C GLN A 137 -11.01 4.53 5.50
N PHE A 138 -10.79 3.61 6.45
CA PHE A 138 -9.55 2.85 6.51
C PHE A 138 -9.70 1.52 5.76
N ALA A 139 -8.70 1.18 4.96
CA ALA A 139 -8.69 -0.04 4.16
C ALA A 139 -7.26 -0.62 4.12
N ILE A 140 -7.14 -1.92 4.43
CA ILE A 140 -5.88 -2.66 4.22
C ILE A 140 -5.96 -3.31 2.84
N TYR A 141 -5.00 -3.01 1.99
CA TYR A 141 -4.84 -3.64 0.69
C TYR A 141 -3.71 -4.67 0.76
N THR A 142 -4.00 -5.93 0.44
CA THR A 142 -3.03 -7.03 0.54
C THR A 142 -2.75 -7.65 -0.83
N PRO A 143 -1.59 -7.37 -1.44
CA PRO A 143 -1.15 -8.07 -2.63
C PRO A 143 -0.84 -9.55 -2.32
N GLY A 144 -1.48 -10.47 -3.05
CA GLY A 144 -1.22 -11.92 -2.91
C GLY A 144 -1.73 -12.57 -1.61
N SER A 145 -2.56 -11.88 -0.82
CA SER A 145 -3.21 -12.42 0.37
C SER A 145 -4.66 -11.93 0.42
N ASP A 146 -5.54 -12.74 1.03
CA ASP A 146 -6.95 -12.48 1.29
C ASP A 146 -7.22 -11.95 2.72
N ALA A 147 -6.17 -11.64 3.49
CA ALA A 147 -6.30 -11.10 4.84
C ALA A 147 -6.87 -9.68 4.89
N GLY A 148 -6.75 -8.92 3.79
CA GLY A 148 -7.36 -7.60 3.59
C GLY A 148 -8.11 -7.54 2.25
N LEU A 149 -8.27 -6.32 1.71
CA LEU A 149 -8.76 -6.14 0.35
C LEU A 149 -7.70 -6.65 -0.63
N PRO A 150 -7.98 -7.73 -1.38
CA PRO A 150 -6.99 -8.31 -2.25
C PRO A 150 -6.64 -7.33 -3.36
N VAL A 151 -5.34 -7.09 -3.53
CA VAL A 151 -4.84 -6.40 -4.71
C VAL A 151 -4.28 -7.43 -5.65
N SER A 152 -4.90 -7.54 -6.82
CA SER A 152 -4.30 -8.30 -7.90
C SER A 152 -3.05 -7.56 -8.38
N ILE A 153 -1.88 -8.16 -8.18
CA ILE A 153 -0.61 -7.64 -8.72
C ILE A 153 -0.63 -7.73 -10.25
N LEU A 154 -1.28 -8.76 -10.78
CA LEU A 154 -1.61 -8.86 -12.20
C LEU A 154 -2.81 -7.98 -12.46
N ALA A 155 -2.60 -6.83 -13.11
CA ALA A 155 -3.71 -6.06 -13.67
C ALA A 155 -4.58 -6.99 -14.53
N SER A 156 -5.89 -6.74 -14.58
CA SER A 156 -6.74 -7.45 -15.52
C SER A 156 -6.13 -7.33 -16.93
N LEU A 157 -5.78 -8.45 -17.55
CA LEU A 157 -5.23 -8.50 -18.92
C LEU A 157 -6.32 -8.28 -19.99
N LYS A 158 -7.57 -8.11 -19.53
CA LYS A 158 -8.77 -7.85 -20.32
C LYS A 158 -8.66 -6.59 -21.17
N ALA A 159 -9.35 -6.61 -22.30
CA ALA A 159 -9.49 -5.45 -23.14
C ALA A 159 -10.28 -4.36 -22.38
N PRO A 160 -9.79 -3.12 -22.33
CA PRO A 160 -10.57 -2.03 -21.74
C PRO A 160 -11.86 -1.75 -22.53
N ASP A 161 -12.95 -1.43 -21.85
CA ASP A 161 -14.25 -1.03 -22.44
C ASP A 161 -14.22 0.40 -23.03
N ILE A 162 -13.22 0.70 -23.85
CA ILE A 162 -13.12 1.96 -24.60
C ILE A 162 -12.77 1.66 -26.07
N PRO A 163 -13.30 2.43 -27.05
CA PRO A 163 -13.03 2.16 -28.46
C PRO A 163 -11.55 2.32 -28.81
N TRP A 164 -10.97 1.32 -29.50
CA TRP A 164 -9.55 1.35 -29.90
C TRP A 164 -9.21 2.55 -30.77
N ASP A 165 -10.04 2.84 -31.78
CA ASP A 165 -9.69 3.83 -32.81
C ASP A 165 -9.55 5.26 -32.29
N SER A 166 -10.33 5.63 -31.27
CA SER A 166 -10.25 6.95 -30.63
C SER A 166 -9.23 7.04 -29.49
N ASN A 167 -8.67 5.91 -29.03
CA ASN A 167 -7.86 5.85 -27.80
C ASN A 167 -6.51 5.12 -27.98
N LYS A 168 -5.98 5.03 -29.21
CA LYS A 168 -4.77 4.24 -29.52
C LYS A 168 -3.56 4.60 -28.66
N GLU A 169 -3.30 5.88 -28.43
CA GLU A 169 -2.16 6.36 -27.64
C GLU A 169 -2.28 5.91 -26.18
N LEU A 170 -3.41 6.20 -25.55
CA LEU A 170 -3.72 5.81 -24.17
C LEU A 170 -3.68 4.28 -23.99
N LEU A 171 -4.25 3.54 -24.94
CA LEU A 171 -4.25 2.08 -24.89
C LEU A 171 -2.84 1.51 -25.05
N ARG A 172 -2.02 2.05 -25.95
CA ARG A 172 -0.61 1.63 -26.11
C ARG A 172 0.24 1.98 -24.89
N GLU A 173 0.02 3.13 -24.27
CA GLU A 173 0.68 3.48 -23.00
C GLU A 173 0.31 2.48 -21.90
N LYS A 174 -0.98 2.15 -21.78
CA LYS A 174 -1.47 1.14 -20.84
C LYS A 174 -0.85 -0.24 -21.12
N ILE A 175 -0.82 -0.68 -22.38
CA ILE A 175 -0.18 -1.93 -22.80
C ILE A 175 1.30 -1.93 -22.40
N SER A 176 2.03 -0.85 -22.71
CA SER A 176 3.46 -0.74 -22.37
C SER A 176 3.69 -0.86 -20.87
N GLY A 177 2.87 -0.19 -20.05
CA GLY A 177 2.94 -0.29 -18.59
C GLY A 177 2.62 -1.70 -18.08
N THR A 178 1.58 -2.35 -18.62
CA THR A 178 1.22 -3.74 -18.28
C THR A 178 2.35 -4.72 -18.60
N VAL A 179 2.93 -4.63 -19.80
CA VAL A 179 4.02 -5.52 -20.23
C VAL A 179 5.28 -5.29 -19.39
N THR A 180 5.65 -4.05 -19.11
CA THR A 180 6.80 -3.74 -18.24
C THR A 180 6.60 -4.29 -16.84
N ALA A 181 5.39 -4.18 -16.27
CA ALA A 181 5.07 -4.77 -14.98
C ALA A 181 5.18 -6.30 -15.00
N LEU A 182 4.63 -6.97 -16.01
CA LEU A 182 4.69 -8.43 -16.17
C LEU A 182 6.13 -8.93 -16.27
N LEU A 183 6.95 -8.30 -17.11
CA LEU A 183 8.36 -8.66 -17.27
C LEU A 183 9.15 -8.42 -15.97
N GLY A 184 8.84 -7.34 -15.25
CA GLY A 184 9.41 -7.07 -13.94
C GLY A 184 9.09 -8.17 -12.91
N LEU A 185 7.88 -8.74 -12.93
CA LEU A 185 7.46 -9.82 -12.03
C LEU A 185 8.21 -11.13 -12.28
N ILE A 186 8.54 -11.45 -13.53
CA ILE A 186 9.35 -12.65 -13.88
C ILE A 186 10.87 -12.41 -13.75
N GLY A 187 11.29 -11.26 -13.22
CA GLY A 187 12.68 -10.97 -12.90
C GLY A 187 13.46 -10.24 -13.99
N LEU A 188 12.84 -9.88 -15.12
CA LEU A 188 13.46 -9.04 -16.15
C LEU A 188 13.39 -7.57 -15.73
N LYS A 189 14.47 -7.08 -15.14
CA LYS A 189 14.61 -5.69 -14.67
C LYS A 189 15.21 -4.81 -15.76
N ASN A 190 14.84 -3.53 -15.78
CA ASN A 190 15.35 -2.51 -16.71
C ASN A 190 15.07 -2.81 -18.19
N VAL A 191 13.91 -3.38 -18.48
CA VAL A 191 13.44 -3.64 -19.85
C VAL A 191 13.19 -2.31 -20.57
N ASP A 192 13.89 -2.08 -21.68
CA ASP A 192 13.61 -0.98 -22.60
C ASP A 192 12.43 -1.36 -23.51
N PRO A 193 11.26 -0.69 -23.41
CA PRO A 193 10.06 -1.00 -24.20
C PRO A 193 10.28 -0.96 -25.72
N VAL A 194 11.28 -0.21 -26.19
CA VAL A 194 11.53 0.00 -27.62
C VAL A 194 12.54 -0.99 -28.18
N ARG A 195 13.32 -1.67 -27.33
CA ARG A 195 14.44 -2.53 -27.76
C ARG A 195 14.33 -3.98 -27.32
N SER A 196 13.65 -4.26 -26.21
CA SER A 196 13.49 -5.62 -25.71
C SER A 196 12.58 -6.43 -26.63
N ARG A 197 13.07 -7.60 -27.06
CA ARG A 197 12.32 -8.52 -27.92
C ARG A 197 11.10 -9.08 -27.19
N GLU A 198 11.26 -9.32 -25.90
CA GLU A 198 10.23 -9.77 -24.96
C GLU A 198 9.11 -8.74 -24.87
N HIS A 199 9.46 -7.47 -24.61
CA HIS A 199 8.49 -6.39 -24.51
C HIS A 199 7.77 -6.16 -25.82
N ILE A 200 8.50 -6.05 -26.93
CA ILE A 200 7.94 -5.83 -28.26
C ILE A 200 6.95 -6.95 -28.62
N LEU A 201 7.31 -8.21 -28.37
CA LEU A 201 6.41 -9.34 -28.66
C LEU A 201 5.12 -9.25 -27.84
N LEU A 202 5.24 -9.13 -26.51
CA LEU A 202 4.08 -9.09 -25.62
C LEU A 202 3.19 -7.87 -25.92
N ALA A 203 3.77 -6.70 -26.14
CA ALA A 203 3.02 -5.49 -26.48
C ALA A 203 2.21 -5.66 -27.78
N ASN A 204 2.76 -6.34 -28.79
CA ASN A 204 2.03 -6.64 -30.02
C ASN A 204 0.94 -7.70 -29.83
N ILE A 205 1.12 -8.67 -28.92
CA ILE A 205 0.06 -9.62 -28.54
C ILE A 205 -1.11 -8.88 -27.88
N PHE A 206 -0.83 -8.00 -26.91
CA PHE A 206 -1.85 -7.16 -26.29
C PHE A 206 -2.54 -6.25 -27.31
N GLU A 207 -1.79 -5.55 -28.17
CA GLU A 207 -2.35 -4.69 -29.21
C GLU A 207 -3.22 -5.49 -30.19
N HIS A 208 -2.82 -6.71 -30.55
CA HIS A 208 -3.61 -7.61 -31.39
C HIS A 208 -4.95 -7.99 -30.74
N ALA A 209 -4.95 -8.38 -29.47
CA ALA A 209 -6.17 -8.77 -28.76
C ALA A 209 -7.08 -7.55 -28.48
N TRP A 210 -6.53 -6.49 -27.88
CA TRP A 210 -7.31 -5.32 -27.46
C TRP A 210 -7.89 -4.52 -28.63
N SER A 211 -7.20 -4.44 -29.77
CA SER A 211 -7.75 -3.81 -30.98
C SER A 211 -8.98 -4.55 -31.54
N ARG A 212 -9.21 -5.80 -31.13
CA ARG A 212 -10.37 -6.63 -31.50
C ARG A 212 -11.36 -6.81 -30.35
N ALA A 213 -11.21 -6.06 -29.27
CA ALA A 213 -11.99 -6.22 -28.04
C ALA A 213 -11.95 -7.67 -27.49
N GLN A 214 -10.82 -8.35 -27.67
CA GLN A 214 -10.59 -9.68 -27.12
C GLN A 214 -9.85 -9.53 -25.79
N ASP A 215 -10.44 -10.13 -24.76
CA ASP A 215 -9.79 -10.29 -23.48
C ASP A 215 -8.57 -11.20 -23.61
N LEU A 216 -7.59 -10.98 -22.75
CA LEU A 216 -6.52 -11.93 -22.50
C LEU A 216 -6.63 -12.42 -21.06
N ASP A 217 -6.28 -13.68 -20.84
CA ASP A 217 -5.83 -14.20 -19.55
C ASP A 217 -4.36 -14.65 -19.62
N LEU A 218 -3.82 -15.12 -18.49
CA LEU A 218 -2.42 -15.55 -18.43
C LEU A 218 -2.16 -16.79 -19.31
N GLY A 219 -3.12 -17.71 -19.41
CA GLY A 219 -2.99 -18.90 -20.25
C GLY A 219 -2.97 -18.54 -21.73
N GLU A 220 -3.83 -17.63 -22.16
CA GLU A 220 -3.86 -17.10 -23.52
C GLU A 220 -2.59 -16.33 -23.85
N LEU A 221 -2.07 -15.53 -22.92
CA LEU A 221 -0.81 -14.82 -23.11
C LEU A 221 0.38 -15.78 -23.27
N ILE A 222 0.46 -16.85 -22.46
CA ILE A 222 1.49 -17.90 -22.58
C ILE A 222 1.40 -18.58 -23.95
N MET A 223 0.20 -19.00 -24.35
CA MET A 223 -0.04 -19.65 -25.64
C MET A 223 0.32 -18.74 -26.82
N GLN A 224 -0.10 -17.47 -26.79
CA GLN A 224 0.21 -16.50 -27.84
C GLN A 224 1.67 -16.05 -27.82
N THR A 225 2.38 -16.19 -26.70
CA THR A 225 3.83 -15.96 -26.66
C THR A 225 4.56 -17.08 -27.42
N GLN A 226 4.19 -18.33 -27.19
CA GLN A 226 4.75 -19.50 -27.89
C GLN A 226 4.41 -19.45 -29.39
N ALA A 227 3.15 -19.19 -29.72
CA ALA A 227 2.60 -19.11 -31.08
C ALA A 227 1.87 -17.78 -31.32
N PRO A 228 2.58 -16.70 -31.70
CA PRO A 228 1.98 -15.38 -31.89
C PRO A 228 0.91 -15.36 -32.99
N PRO A 229 -0.18 -14.60 -32.82
CA PRO A 229 -1.30 -14.55 -33.76
C PRO A 229 -0.99 -13.71 -35.02
N PHE A 230 0.29 -13.51 -35.32
CA PHE A 230 0.81 -12.75 -36.45
C PHE A 230 2.15 -13.34 -36.90
N GLU A 231 2.42 -13.29 -38.20
CA GLU A 231 3.66 -13.83 -38.78
C GLU A 231 4.83 -12.83 -38.73
N LYS A 232 4.54 -11.53 -38.57
CA LYS A 232 5.53 -10.45 -38.65
C LYS A 232 5.43 -9.45 -37.50
N LEU A 233 6.58 -8.96 -37.07
CA LEU A 233 6.75 -7.81 -36.18
C LEU A 233 7.47 -6.70 -36.95
N GLY A 234 6.73 -5.64 -37.28
CA GLY A 234 7.19 -4.63 -38.23
C GLY A 234 7.49 -5.26 -39.59
N VAL A 235 8.76 -5.20 -40.01
CA VAL A 235 9.21 -5.78 -41.30
C VAL A 235 9.81 -7.19 -41.16
N PHE A 236 10.03 -7.68 -39.94
CA PHE A 236 10.70 -8.95 -39.69
C PHE A 236 9.68 -10.07 -39.45
N ASP A 237 10.02 -11.27 -39.93
CA ASP A 237 9.35 -12.50 -39.51
C ASP A 237 9.55 -12.73 -38.01
N VAL A 238 8.49 -13.16 -37.32
CA VAL A 238 8.53 -13.37 -35.86
C VAL A 238 9.61 -14.35 -35.45
N ASN A 239 9.79 -15.47 -36.17
CA ASN A 239 10.81 -16.46 -35.83
C ASN A 239 12.22 -15.95 -36.06
N ARG A 240 12.39 -14.99 -36.99
CA ARG A 240 13.67 -14.30 -37.17
C ARG A 240 13.95 -13.27 -36.09
N PHE A 241 12.91 -12.55 -35.65
CA PHE A 241 13.04 -11.52 -34.61
C PHE A 241 13.23 -12.14 -33.23
N PHE A 242 12.38 -13.09 -32.86
CA PHE A 242 12.36 -13.77 -31.57
C PHE A 242 12.10 -15.27 -31.79
N PRO A 243 13.16 -16.10 -31.89
CA PRO A 243 13.06 -17.51 -32.21
C PRO A 243 12.15 -18.30 -31.28
N GLU A 244 11.51 -19.34 -31.80
CA GLU A 244 10.56 -20.18 -31.06
C GLU A 244 11.12 -20.67 -29.73
N LYS A 245 12.35 -21.19 -29.71
CA LYS A 245 13.01 -21.63 -28.48
C LYS A 245 13.04 -20.55 -27.39
N ASP A 246 13.42 -19.32 -27.75
CA ASP A 246 13.51 -18.22 -26.80
C ASP A 246 12.11 -17.75 -26.35
N ARG A 247 11.08 -17.86 -27.22
CA ARG A 247 9.69 -17.58 -26.84
C ARG A 247 9.13 -18.61 -25.85
N PHE A 248 9.50 -19.88 -26.02
CA PHE A 248 9.16 -20.94 -25.06
C PHE A 248 9.88 -20.78 -23.72
N GLU A 249 11.05 -20.13 -23.68
CA GLU A 249 11.74 -19.81 -22.43
C GLU A 249 11.10 -18.60 -21.72
N LEU A 250 10.52 -17.67 -22.48
CA LEU A 250 9.78 -16.53 -21.93
C LEU A 250 8.40 -16.92 -21.37
N ALA A 251 7.72 -17.88 -21.99
CA ALA A 251 6.35 -18.31 -21.70
C ALA A 251 6.27 -19.30 -20.51
#